data_AF-A0A317D6C5-F1
#
_entry.id   AF-A0A317D6C5-F1
#
_cell.length_a   1.000
_cell.length_b   1.000
_cell.length_c   1.000
_cell.angle_alpha   90.00
_cell.angle_beta   90.00
_cell.angle_gamma   90.00
#
_symmetry.space_group_name_H-M   'P 1'
#
loop_
_entity.id
_entity.type
_entity.pdbx_description
1 polymer ?
#
loop_
_entity_poly.entity_id
_entity_poly.type
_entity_poly.pdbx_seq_one_letter_code
_entity_poly.pdbx_strand_id
1 'polypeptide(L)'
;AFTRAAVYSFARPGEVEVVLVPYVPEAARPGGRLPVAVLRDHEVEEARRRVADDLDRRRALGTSVRAGWARYKAVSIRARVVVRREEDVDAVRQRIHDRLHQTLSPLPTPLNPAGWAFGEPLRASNVYRMLEHAEPGVRYVESVRFVVDEAPDAQVRTLAVDQYQPGTWYAGRGPVLFRSTNAGSGWEPAGRFEGESVLRVTPAP
;
A
#
# COMPACT_ATOMS: atom_id res chain seq x y z
N ALA A 1 1.26 -14.56 -5.81
CA ALA A 1 0.87 -14.46 -7.23
C ALA A 1 -0.64 -14.25 -7.28
N PHE A 2 -1.12 -13.37 -8.16
CA PHE A 2 -2.55 -13.09 -8.34
C PHE A 2 -2.95 -13.48 -9.76
N THR A 3 -4.19 -13.93 -9.94
CA THR A 3 -4.77 -14.06 -11.28
C THR A 3 -5.19 -12.66 -11.73
N ARG A 4 -4.67 -12.18 -12.87
CA ARG A 4 -4.99 -10.81 -13.31
C ARG A 4 -6.46 -10.62 -13.62
N ALA A 5 -7.19 -11.68 -14.01
CA ALA A 5 -8.64 -11.61 -14.20
C ALA A 5 -9.42 -11.26 -12.92
N ALA A 6 -8.84 -11.49 -11.72
CA ALA A 6 -9.43 -11.09 -10.44
C ALA A 6 -9.12 -9.63 -10.06
N VAL A 7 -8.17 -8.99 -10.72
CA VAL A 7 -7.71 -7.61 -10.43
C VAL A 7 -8.01 -6.63 -11.58
N TYR A 8 -8.12 -7.13 -12.81
CA TYR A 8 -8.45 -6.38 -14.03
C TYR A 8 -9.34 -7.22 -14.93
N SER A 9 -10.55 -6.74 -15.22
CA SER A 9 -11.56 -7.43 -16.04
C SER A 9 -11.12 -7.71 -17.49
N PHE A 10 -10.03 -7.09 -17.97
CA PHE A 10 -9.49 -7.22 -19.33
C PHE A 10 -8.21 -8.08 -19.43
N ALA A 11 -7.82 -8.78 -18.37
CA ALA A 11 -6.66 -9.67 -18.43
C ALA A 11 -6.94 -10.88 -19.33
N ARG A 12 -5.95 -11.30 -20.13
CA ARG A 12 -6.11 -12.49 -20.98
C ARG A 12 -6.23 -13.75 -20.10
N PRO A 13 -7.15 -14.69 -20.43
CA PRO A 13 -7.20 -15.98 -19.76
C PRO A 13 -5.82 -16.67 -19.74
N GLY A 14 -5.46 -17.26 -18.62
CA GLY A 14 -4.15 -17.91 -18.43
C GLY A 14 -2.99 -16.98 -18.06
N GLU A 15 -3.23 -15.68 -17.82
CA GLU A 15 -2.21 -14.75 -17.35
C GLU A 15 -2.07 -14.74 -15.82
N VAL A 16 -0.86 -15.05 -15.33
CA VAL A 16 -0.47 -15.04 -13.92
C VAL A 16 0.50 -13.89 -13.68
N GLU A 17 0.18 -13.02 -12.72
CA GLU A 17 1.08 -11.96 -12.29
C GLU A 17 1.77 -12.34 -10.99
N VAL A 18 3.10 -12.31 -11.03
CA VAL A 18 3.98 -12.49 -9.88
C VAL A 18 4.48 -11.11 -9.48
N VAL A 19 4.11 -10.69 -8.29
CA VAL A 19 4.47 -9.40 -7.74
C VAL A 19 5.73 -9.57 -6.89
N LEU A 20 6.75 -8.75 -7.14
CA LEU A 20 8.04 -8.78 -6.47
C LEU A 20 8.16 -7.62 -5.48
N VAL A 21 8.77 -7.90 -4.33
CA VAL A 21 9.24 -6.88 -3.38
C VAL A 21 10.75 -6.93 -3.38
N PRO A 22 11.44 -5.79 -3.52
CA PRO A 22 12.89 -5.78 -3.52
C PRO A 22 13.41 -6.16 -2.13
N TYR A 23 14.54 -6.86 -2.11
CA TYR A 23 15.28 -7.06 -0.89
C TYR A 23 15.88 -5.73 -0.44
N VAL A 24 15.64 -5.35 0.81
CA VAL A 24 16.24 -4.16 1.44
C VAL A 24 17.05 -4.61 2.66
N PRO A 25 18.37 -4.36 2.69
CA PRO A 25 19.22 -4.77 3.81
C PRO A 25 18.85 -4.02 5.08
N GLU A 26 19.05 -4.63 6.25
CA GLU A 26 18.69 -4.03 7.54
C GLU A 26 19.34 -2.67 7.79
N ALA A 27 20.58 -2.46 7.29
CA ALA A 27 21.28 -1.18 7.36
C ALA A 27 20.51 -0.03 6.67
N ALA A 28 19.72 -0.34 5.64
CA ALA A 28 18.89 0.63 4.92
C ALA A 28 17.48 0.79 5.51
N ARG A 29 17.14 0.05 6.58
CA ARG A 29 15.84 0.10 7.27
C ARG A 29 15.98 0.04 8.81
N PRO A 30 16.70 1.00 9.43
CA PRO A 30 16.93 0.99 10.88
C PRO A 30 15.61 1.04 11.67
N GLY A 31 15.47 0.18 12.68
CA GLY A 31 14.25 0.08 13.49
C GLY A 31 13.01 -0.38 12.69
N GLY A 32 13.20 -1.02 11.53
CA GLY A 32 12.12 -1.42 10.63
C GLY A 32 11.51 -0.26 9.84
N ARG A 33 12.06 0.96 9.94
CA ARG A 33 11.62 2.13 9.18
C ARG A 33 11.90 1.87 7.69
N LEU A 34 10.85 1.76 6.89
CA LEU A 34 10.96 1.44 5.46
C LEU A 34 10.18 2.45 4.60
N PRO A 35 10.80 3.59 4.24
CA PRO A 35 10.20 4.56 3.33
C PRO A 35 9.96 3.97 1.94
N VAL A 36 8.90 4.42 1.26
CA VAL A 36 8.59 3.99 -0.12
C VAL A 36 9.73 4.31 -1.10
N ALA A 37 10.44 5.42 -0.89
CA ALA A 37 11.60 5.78 -1.71
C ALA A 37 12.70 4.70 -1.62
N VAL A 38 13.02 4.23 -0.41
CA VAL A 38 14.02 3.17 -0.21
C VAL A 38 13.61 1.90 -0.93
N LEU A 39 12.34 1.50 -0.87
CA LEU A 39 11.85 0.35 -1.63
C LEU A 39 12.10 0.52 -3.14
N ARG A 40 11.72 1.68 -3.70
CA ARG A 40 11.92 1.99 -5.12
C ARG A 40 13.39 2.00 -5.53
N ASP A 41 14.26 2.56 -4.69
CA ASP A 41 15.71 2.62 -4.95
C ASP A 41 16.35 1.22 -5.00
N HIS A 42 15.70 0.22 -4.39
CA HIS A 42 16.17 -1.17 -4.39
C HIS A 42 15.47 -2.05 -5.45
N GLU A 43 14.61 -1.48 -6.31
CA GLU A 43 14.02 -2.19 -7.45
C GLU A 43 15.05 -2.39 -8.57
N VAL A 44 15.78 -3.51 -8.50
CA VAL A 44 16.82 -3.85 -9.48
C VAL A 44 16.22 -4.56 -10.69
N GLU A 45 16.15 -3.87 -11.83
CA GLU A 45 15.50 -4.36 -13.05
C GLU A 45 16.12 -5.68 -13.57
N GLU A 46 17.43 -5.87 -13.44
CA GLU A 46 18.10 -7.14 -13.76
C GLU A 46 17.63 -8.30 -12.87
N ALA A 47 17.28 -8.05 -11.61
CA ALA A 47 16.69 -9.06 -10.74
C ALA A 47 15.26 -9.42 -11.20
N ARG A 48 14.45 -8.41 -11.54
CA ARG A 48 13.10 -8.62 -12.09
C ARG A 48 13.14 -9.46 -13.37
N ARG A 49 14.03 -9.13 -14.31
CA ARG A 49 14.20 -9.87 -15.57
C ARG A 49 14.62 -11.31 -15.32
N ARG A 50 15.62 -11.56 -14.47
CA ARG A 50 16.06 -12.92 -14.12
C ARG A 50 14.93 -13.77 -13.54
N VAL A 51 14.09 -13.19 -12.69
CA VAL A 51 12.90 -13.88 -12.15
C VAL A 51 11.88 -14.13 -13.25
N ALA A 52 11.62 -13.16 -14.14
CA ALA A 52 10.72 -13.34 -15.27
C ALA A 52 11.17 -14.49 -16.19
N ASP A 53 12.46 -14.55 -16.53
CA ASP A 53 13.03 -15.60 -17.37
C ASP A 53 12.95 -16.98 -16.70
N ASP A 54 13.16 -17.06 -15.38
CA ASP A 54 13.02 -18.33 -14.65
C ASP A 54 11.57 -18.81 -14.58
N LEU A 55 10.63 -17.88 -14.37
CA LEU A 55 9.20 -18.18 -14.39
C LEU A 55 8.74 -18.62 -15.78
N ASP A 56 9.23 -17.98 -16.85
CA ASP A 56 8.87 -18.33 -18.22
C ASP A 56 9.34 -19.75 -18.59
N ARG A 57 10.55 -20.16 -18.15
CA ARG A 57 11.05 -21.53 -18.35
C ARG A 57 10.23 -22.61 -17.65
N ARG A 58 9.52 -22.27 -16.55
CA ARG A 58 8.76 -23.22 -15.72
C ARG A 58 7.25 -23.14 -15.92
N ARG A 59 6.76 -22.27 -16.81
CA ARG A 59 5.33 -22.05 -16.99
C ARG A 59 4.66 -23.26 -17.62
N ALA A 60 3.42 -23.52 -17.22
CA ALA A 60 2.59 -24.52 -17.88
C ALA A 60 2.23 -24.08 -19.31
N LEU A 61 2.00 -25.04 -20.20
CA LEU A 61 1.52 -24.76 -21.55
C LEU A 61 0.17 -24.03 -21.47
N GLY A 62 0.03 -22.94 -22.23
CA GLY A 62 -1.16 -22.09 -22.23
C GLY A 62 -1.22 -21.03 -21.11
N THR A 63 -0.24 -20.97 -20.20
CA THR A 63 -0.14 -19.86 -19.25
C THR A 63 0.91 -18.84 -19.70
N SER A 64 0.69 -17.58 -19.37
CA SER A 64 1.69 -16.52 -19.48
C SER A 64 1.96 -15.97 -18.10
N VAL A 65 3.24 -15.88 -17.73
CA VAL A 65 3.64 -15.37 -16.42
C VAL A 65 4.34 -14.04 -16.61
N ARG A 66 3.95 -13.03 -15.84
CA ARG A 66 4.63 -11.72 -15.82
C ARG A 66 5.11 -11.41 -14.42
N ALA A 67 6.37 -11.02 -14.30
CA ALA A 67 6.94 -10.53 -13.05
C ALA A 67 6.96 -8.99 -13.05
N GLY A 68 6.33 -8.39 -12.06
CA GLY A 68 6.24 -6.94 -11.88
C GLY A 68 6.57 -6.52 -10.45
N TRP A 69 7.05 -5.29 -10.27
CA TRP A 69 7.27 -4.74 -8.93
C TRP A 69 5.94 -4.44 -8.23
N ALA A 70 5.93 -4.65 -6.91
CA ALA A 70 4.79 -4.31 -6.08
C ALA A 70 4.56 -2.80 -6.05
N ARG A 71 3.29 -2.40 -5.96
CA ARG A 71 2.93 -1.02 -5.64
C ARG A 71 2.88 -0.86 -4.13
N TYR A 72 3.56 0.17 -3.63
CA TYR A 72 3.59 0.51 -2.21
C TYR A 72 2.74 1.75 -1.95
N LYS A 73 2.04 1.73 -0.81
CA LYS A 73 1.32 2.89 -0.30
C LYS A 73 1.89 3.24 1.07
N ALA A 74 2.39 4.46 1.22
CA ALA A 74 2.70 4.99 2.54
C ALA A 74 1.39 5.18 3.31
N VAL A 75 1.37 4.76 4.57
CA VAL A 75 0.20 4.90 5.44
C VAL A 75 0.60 5.70 6.66
N SER A 76 -0.10 6.80 6.88
CA SER A 76 0.03 7.61 8.09
C SER A 76 -1.09 7.25 9.05
N ILE A 77 -0.77 6.96 10.32
CA ILE A 77 -1.74 6.62 11.36
C ILE A 77 -1.80 7.76 12.35
N ARG A 78 -3.00 8.27 12.60
CA ARG A 78 -3.29 9.20 13.70
C ARG A 78 -4.17 8.49 14.72
N ALA A 79 -3.72 8.42 15.96
CA ALA A 79 -4.44 7.82 17.06
C ALA A 79 -4.16 8.61 18.35
N ARG A 80 -5.10 8.56 19.30
CA ARG A 80 -4.85 9.00 20.68
C ARG A 80 -4.56 7.76 21.50
N VAL A 81 -3.39 7.71 22.13
CA VAL A 81 -2.97 6.58 22.96
C VAL A 81 -2.88 7.06 24.40
N VAL A 82 -3.56 6.35 25.31
CA VAL A 82 -3.48 6.63 26.74
C VAL A 82 -2.52 5.63 27.37
N VAL A 83 -1.45 6.15 27.95
CA VAL A 83 -0.36 5.38 28.57
C VAL A 83 -0.68 5.14 30.05
N ARG A 84 -0.21 4.02 30.61
CA ARG A 84 -0.33 3.72 32.05
C ARG A 84 0.46 4.75 32.87
N ARG A 85 0.04 4.97 34.12
CA ARG A 85 0.60 6.03 34.96
C ARG A 85 2.03 5.75 35.41
N GLU A 86 2.43 4.49 35.44
CA GLU A 86 3.76 4.06 35.89
C GLU A 86 4.81 4.06 34.76
N GLU A 87 4.39 4.32 33.51
CA GLU A 87 5.24 4.22 32.33
C GLU A 87 5.77 5.58 31.85
N ASP A 88 6.95 5.57 31.25
CA ASP A 88 7.50 6.71 30.51
C ASP A 88 6.81 6.83 29.14
N VAL A 89 6.16 7.98 28.92
CA VAL A 89 5.41 8.28 27.70
C VAL A 89 6.29 8.26 26.45
N ASP A 90 7.52 8.76 26.52
CA ASP A 90 8.41 8.82 25.36
C ASP A 90 9.00 7.45 25.04
N ALA A 91 9.30 6.65 26.06
CA ALA A 91 9.69 5.26 25.87
C ALA A 91 8.56 4.44 25.22
N VAL A 92 7.31 4.57 25.69
CA VAL A 92 6.14 3.91 25.11
C VAL A 92 5.91 4.39 23.67
N ARG A 93 6.06 5.69 23.41
CA ARG A 93 5.96 6.26 22.06
C ARG A 93 6.95 5.60 21.09
N GLN A 94 8.22 5.46 21.47
CA GLN A 94 9.22 4.82 20.62
C GLN A 94 8.89 3.35 20.36
N ARG A 95 8.51 2.58 21.39
CA ARG A 95 8.11 1.17 21.23
C ARG A 95 6.89 1.01 20.33
N ILE A 96 5.91 1.90 20.44
CA ILE A 96 4.74 1.94 19.55
C ILE A 96 5.18 2.17 18.10
N HIS A 97 6.05 3.15 17.85
CA HIS A 97 6.54 3.40 16.50
C HIS A 97 7.28 2.19 15.95
N ASP A 98 8.21 1.62 16.70
CA ASP A 98 9.02 0.50 16.23
C ASP A 98 8.17 -0.74 15.99
N ARG A 99 7.19 -1.00 16.86
CA ARG A 99 6.20 -2.07 16.67
C ARG A 99 5.40 -1.87 15.39
N LEU A 100 4.83 -0.69 15.17
CA LEU A 100 4.05 -0.42 13.95
C LEU A 100 4.89 -0.60 12.68
N HIS A 101 6.13 -0.11 12.67
CA HIS A 101 7.04 -0.28 11.53
C HIS A 101 7.42 -1.74 11.31
N GLN A 102 7.67 -2.50 12.37
CA GLN A 102 8.02 -3.92 12.24
C GLN A 102 6.82 -4.78 11.81
N THR A 103 5.61 -4.53 12.33
CA THR A 103 4.44 -5.34 12.01
C THR A 103 3.85 -5.04 10.63
N LEU A 104 3.82 -3.77 10.22
CA LEU A 104 3.23 -3.32 8.94
C LEU A 104 4.22 -3.38 7.76
N SER A 105 5.48 -3.72 8.00
CA SER A 105 6.49 -3.85 6.94
C SER A 105 6.11 -4.97 5.96
N PRO A 106 6.15 -4.73 4.63
CA PRO A 106 5.97 -5.78 3.62
C PRO A 106 7.14 -6.77 3.58
N LEU A 107 8.29 -6.40 4.14
CA LEU A 107 9.45 -7.27 4.30
C LEU A 107 9.43 -8.00 5.64
N PRO A 108 9.99 -9.21 5.73
CA PRO A 108 10.18 -9.92 7.00
C PRO A 108 10.85 -9.04 8.07
N THR A 109 10.32 -9.11 9.28
CA THR A 109 10.85 -8.45 10.49
C THR A 109 10.80 -9.41 11.68
N PRO A 110 11.50 -9.11 12.78
CA PRO A 110 11.43 -9.93 14.00
C PRO A 110 10.01 -10.09 14.56
N LEU A 111 9.16 -9.04 14.47
CA LEU A 111 7.76 -9.11 14.94
C LEU A 111 6.80 -9.69 13.91
N ASN A 112 7.18 -9.73 12.63
CA ASN A 112 6.38 -10.32 11.56
C ASN A 112 7.29 -11.03 10.54
N PRO A 113 7.65 -12.31 10.79
CA PRO A 113 8.55 -13.06 9.92
C PRO A 113 8.04 -13.25 8.49
N ALA A 114 6.73 -13.19 8.28
CA ALA A 114 6.11 -13.31 6.96
C ALA A 114 6.06 -11.97 6.19
N GLY A 115 6.25 -10.84 6.88
CA GLY A 115 5.90 -9.51 6.37
C GLY A 115 4.38 -9.31 6.30
N TRP A 116 3.95 -8.07 6.09
CA TRP A 116 2.54 -7.76 5.86
C TRP A 116 2.11 -8.30 4.50
N ALA A 117 1.06 -9.10 4.46
CA ALA A 117 0.63 -9.78 3.25
C ALA A 117 0.04 -8.80 2.22
N PHE A 118 0.40 -9.01 0.95
CA PHE A 118 -0.20 -8.24 -0.15
C PHE A 118 -1.69 -8.52 -0.28
N GLY A 119 -2.47 -7.46 -0.48
CA GLY A 119 -3.91 -7.53 -0.58
C GLY A 119 -4.62 -7.64 0.77
N GLU A 120 -3.90 -7.79 1.88
CA GLU A 120 -4.51 -7.75 3.21
C GLU A 120 -4.87 -6.29 3.57
N PRO A 121 -6.18 -5.98 3.77
CA PRO A 121 -6.60 -4.62 4.05
C PRO A 121 -6.16 -4.22 5.46
N LEU A 122 -5.40 -3.13 5.57
CA LEU A 122 -5.05 -2.53 6.85
C LEU A 122 -6.28 -1.78 7.42
N ARG A 123 -6.88 -2.31 8.48
CA ARG A 123 -8.05 -1.72 9.15
C ARG A 123 -7.68 -1.08 10.48
N ALA A 124 -8.53 -0.18 10.96
CA ALA A 124 -8.36 0.41 12.29
C ALA A 124 -8.30 -0.67 13.39
N SER A 125 -9.05 -1.76 13.26
CA SER A 125 -9.02 -2.90 14.18
C SER A 125 -7.66 -3.60 14.24
N ASN A 126 -6.90 -3.65 13.14
CA ASN A 126 -5.53 -4.17 13.16
C ASN A 126 -4.65 -3.28 14.06
N VAL A 127 -4.77 -1.95 13.93
CA VAL A 127 -4.01 -0.99 14.74
C VAL A 127 -4.41 -1.08 16.22
N TYR A 128 -5.71 -1.13 16.54
CA TYR A 128 -6.18 -1.34 17.91
C TYR A 128 -5.56 -2.61 18.52
N ARG A 129 -5.58 -3.73 17.79
CA ARG A 129 -4.97 -4.98 18.24
C ARG A 129 -3.47 -4.85 18.46
N MET A 130 -2.74 -4.24 17.51
CA MET A 130 -1.29 -4.05 17.59
C MET A 130 -0.86 -3.18 18.77
N LEU A 131 -1.70 -2.23 19.18
CA LEU A 131 -1.35 -1.29 20.25
C LEU A 131 -1.88 -1.74 21.61
N GLU A 132 -3.14 -2.18 21.71
CA GLU A 132 -3.75 -2.52 23.00
C GLU A 132 -3.32 -3.88 23.53
N HIS A 133 -3.16 -4.88 22.65
CA HIS A 133 -2.83 -6.25 23.09
C HIS A 133 -1.33 -6.48 23.17
N ALA A 134 -0.55 -5.79 22.33
CA ALA A 134 0.87 -6.10 22.17
C ALA A 134 1.81 -5.07 22.83
N GLU A 135 1.33 -3.92 23.28
CA GLU A 135 2.15 -2.92 23.99
C GLU A 135 1.71 -2.78 25.47
N PRO A 136 2.45 -3.37 26.43
CA PRO A 136 2.04 -3.42 27.84
C PRO A 136 1.81 -2.05 28.49
N GLY A 137 2.54 -1.02 28.03
CA GLY A 137 2.42 0.34 28.55
C GLY A 137 1.17 1.09 28.09
N VAL A 138 0.43 0.55 27.12
CA VAL A 138 -0.82 1.13 26.64
C VAL A 138 -1.98 0.73 27.56
N ARG A 139 -2.76 1.72 27.98
CA ARG A 139 -4.00 1.50 28.74
C ARG A 139 -5.19 1.28 27.81
N TYR A 140 -5.34 2.15 26.80
CA TYR A 140 -6.31 2.02 25.72
C TYR A 140 -5.95 2.96 24.56
N VAL A 141 -6.50 2.70 23.39
CA VAL A 141 -6.35 3.54 22.20
C VAL A 141 -7.71 4.12 21.81
N GLU A 142 -7.72 5.34 21.31
CA GLU A 142 -8.91 6.02 20.82
C GLU A 142 -8.67 6.62 19.43
N SER A 143 -9.77 6.78 18.67
CA SER A 143 -9.80 7.60 17.46
C SER A 143 -8.74 7.24 16.42
N VAL A 144 -8.48 5.94 16.19
CA VAL A 144 -7.57 5.51 15.13
C VAL A 144 -8.13 5.94 13.78
N ARG A 145 -7.36 6.73 13.04
CA ARG A 145 -7.66 7.14 11.67
C ARG A 145 -6.43 7.01 10.80
N PHE A 146 -6.63 6.60 9.55
CA PHE A 146 -5.61 6.67 8.53
C PHE A 146 -5.64 8.06 7.91
N VAL A 147 -4.48 8.68 7.83
CA VAL A 147 -4.24 9.95 7.14
C VAL A 147 -3.66 9.60 5.78
N VAL A 148 -4.28 10.14 4.73
CA VAL A 148 -3.77 10.06 3.36
C VAL A 148 -3.13 11.40 3.05
N ASP A 149 -1.95 11.40 2.46
CA ASP A 149 -1.21 12.64 2.15
C ASP A 149 -1.99 13.51 1.16
N GLU A 150 -2.69 12.89 0.21
CA GLU A 150 -3.52 13.57 -0.77
C GLU A 150 -4.84 12.81 -1.00
N ALA A 151 -5.94 13.56 -1.02
CA ALA A 151 -7.26 13.06 -1.35
C ALA A 151 -8.04 14.12 -2.15
N PRO A 152 -9.11 13.73 -2.87
CA PRO A 152 -10.05 14.65 -3.49
C PRO A 152 -11.09 15.14 -2.45
N ASP A 153 -10.61 15.69 -1.33
CA ASP A 153 -11.43 16.10 -0.17
C ASP A 153 -11.96 17.55 -0.25
N ALA A 154 -11.46 18.33 -1.19
CA ALA A 154 -11.92 19.68 -1.49
C ALA A 154 -11.66 20.05 -2.95
N GLN A 155 -12.42 21.01 -3.49
CA GLN A 155 -12.19 21.61 -4.82
C GLN A 155 -12.15 20.58 -5.97
N VAL A 156 -12.96 19.53 -5.89
CA VAL A 156 -13.11 18.55 -6.97
C VAL A 156 -13.86 19.20 -8.14
N ARG A 157 -13.23 19.28 -9.31
CA ARG A 157 -13.80 19.89 -10.52
C ARG A 157 -14.48 18.88 -11.44
N THR A 158 -14.10 17.62 -11.37
CA THR A 158 -14.69 16.56 -12.20
C THR A 158 -14.71 15.25 -11.44
N LEU A 159 -15.75 14.45 -11.69
CA LEU A 159 -15.90 13.09 -11.19
C LEU A 159 -16.38 12.22 -12.36
N ALA A 160 -15.76 11.07 -12.58
CA ALA A 160 -16.13 10.14 -13.64
C ALA A 160 -16.15 8.71 -13.13
N VAL A 161 -17.20 7.97 -13.45
CA VAL A 161 -17.26 6.53 -13.21
C VAL A 161 -16.65 5.80 -14.39
N ASP A 162 -15.83 4.78 -14.13
CA ASP A 162 -15.31 3.91 -15.18
C ASP A 162 -16.35 2.81 -15.48
N GLN A 163 -17.04 2.95 -16.61
CA GLN A 163 -18.01 1.96 -17.07
C GLN A 163 -17.37 0.63 -17.52
N TYR A 164 -16.05 0.63 -17.76
CA TYR A 164 -15.30 -0.54 -18.21
C TYR A 164 -14.71 -1.33 -17.02
N GLN A 165 -14.60 -0.69 -15.85
CA GLN A 165 -14.05 -1.31 -14.64
C GLN A 165 -14.98 -1.06 -13.43
N PRO A 166 -15.87 -2.01 -13.10
CA PRO A 166 -16.80 -1.85 -11.98
C PRO A 166 -16.10 -1.49 -10.67
N GLY A 167 -16.65 -0.48 -9.97
CA GLY A 167 -16.06 0.03 -8.72
C GLY A 167 -14.93 1.04 -8.91
N THR A 168 -14.50 1.30 -10.15
CA THR A 168 -13.48 2.30 -10.47
C THR A 168 -14.10 3.68 -10.71
N TRP A 169 -13.58 4.68 -10.01
CA TRP A 169 -14.00 6.08 -10.08
C TRP A 169 -12.77 6.97 -10.22
N TYR A 170 -12.94 8.12 -10.87
CA TYR A 170 -11.90 9.13 -11.06
C TYR A 170 -12.39 10.48 -10.58
N ALA A 171 -11.53 11.24 -9.91
CA ALA A 171 -11.82 12.60 -9.46
C ALA A 171 -10.67 13.54 -9.82
N GLY A 172 -10.96 14.71 -10.39
CA GLY A 172 -9.95 15.73 -10.68
C GLY A 172 -10.00 16.86 -9.64
N ARG A 173 -8.85 17.17 -9.03
CA ARG A 173 -8.68 18.29 -8.07
C ARG A 173 -7.39 19.03 -8.42
N GLY A 174 -7.52 20.27 -8.89
CA GLY A 174 -6.37 21.05 -9.37
C GLY A 174 -5.56 20.24 -10.39
N PRO A 175 -4.22 20.12 -10.23
CA PRO A 175 -3.37 19.37 -11.15
C PRO A 175 -3.41 17.85 -10.97
N VAL A 176 -4.15 17.32 -9.98
CA VAL A 176 -4.10 15.91 -9.60
C VAL A 176 -5.36 15.18 -10.04
N LEU A 177 -5.16 14.08 -10.77
CA LEU A 177 -6.17 13.07 -11.02
C LEU A 177 -6.09 12.02 -9.92
N PHE A 178 -7.19 11.78 -9.23
CA PHE A 178 -7.36 10.71 -8.26
C PHE A 178 -8.15 9.56 -8.88
N ARG A 179 -7.86 8.34 -8.43
CA ARG A 179 -8.61 7.13 -8.73
C ARG A 179 -9.05 6.46 -7.43
N SER A 180 -10.24 5.88 -7.44
CA SER A 180 -10.70 4.89 -6.49
C SER A 180 -10.95 3.59 -7.26
N THR A 181 -10.65 2.43 -6.68
CA THR A 181 -11.02 1.11 -7.22
C THR A 181 -12.01 0.35 -6.32
N ASN A 182 -12.56 1.03 -5.30
CA ASN A 182 -13.44 0.46 -4.28
C ASN A 182 -14.69 1.33 -4.06
N ALA A 183 -15.30 1.80 -5.15
CA ALA A 183 -16.54 2.57 -5.16
C ALA A 183 -16.51 3.87 -4.34
N GLY A 184 -15.36 4.54 -4.30
CA GLY A 184 -15.15 5.83 -3.62
C GLY A 184 -14.76 5.70 -2.15
N SER A 185 -14.61 4.49 -1.63
CA SER A 185 -14.25 4.25 -0.21
C SER A 185 -12.81 4.67 0.09
N GLY A 186 -11.93 4.73 -0.91
CA GLY A 186 -10.58 5.25 -0.78
C GLY A 186 -10.04 5.74 -2.11
N TRP A 187 -9.21 6.79 -2.06
CA TRP A 187 -8.65 7.45 -3.23
C TRP A 187 -7.12 7.39 -3.23
N GLU A 188 -6.54 7.40 -4.42
CA GLU A 188 -5.10 7.49 -4.65
C GLU A 188 -4.82 8.43 -5.84
N PRO A 189 -3.72 9.20 -5.82
CA PRO A 189 -3.26 9.91 -7.01
C PRO A 189 -2.97 8.91 -8.15
N ALA A 190 -3.59 9.13 -9.31
CA ALA A 190 -3.43 8.35 -10.53
C ALA A 190 -2.66 9.10 -11.61
N GLY A 191 -2.58 10.43 -11.51
CA GLY A 191 -1.80 11.28 -12.43
C GLY A 191 -1.63 12.69 -11.89
N ARG A 192 -0.56 13.36 -12.29
CA ARG A 192 -0.26 14.75 -11.94
C ARG A 192 0.13 15.52 -13.20
N PHE A 193 -0.49 16.67 -13.40
CA PHE A 193 -0.32 17.54 -14.57
C PHE A 193 0.12 18.92 -14.07
N GLU A 194 1.43 19.11 -13.91
CA GLU A 194 2.00 20.34 -13.34
C GLU A 194 1.64 21.58 -14.17
N GLY A 195 1.24 22.66 -13.50
CA GLY A 195 0.78 23.88 -14.14
C GLY A 195 -0.62 23.80 -14.81
N GLU A 196 -1.23 22.62 -14.84
CA GLU A 196 -2.55 22.39 -15.44
C GLU A 196 -3.63 22.11 -14.38
N SER A 197 -4.87 21.97 -14.82
CA SER A 197 -5.97 21.52 -13.98
C SER A 197 -6.80 20.46 -14.68
N VAL A 198 -7.10 19.38 -13.96
CA VAL A 198 -7.96 18.30 -14.45
C VAL A 198 -9.41 18.80 -14.45
N LEU A 199 -9.89 19.21 -15.63
CA LEU A 199 -11.25 19.74 -15.81
C LEU A 199 -12.29 18.68 -16.20
N ARG A 200 -11.85 17.61 -16.86
CA ARG A 200 -12.72 16.53 -17.31
C ARG A 200 -11.93 15.22 -17.35
N VAL A 201 -12.58 14.14 -16.92
CA VAL A 201 -12.08 12.77 -17.08
C VAL A 201 -13.10 11.99 -17.89
N THR A 202 -12.66 11.32 -18.96
CA THR A 202 -13.51 10.43 -19.76
C THR A 202 -12.81 9.09 -19.86
N PRO A 203 -13.29 8.07 -19.12
CA PRO A 203 -12.79 6.70 -19.26
C PRO A 203 -13.01 6.21 -20.69
N ALA A 204 -12.04 5.47 -21.20
CA ALA A 204 -12.05 4.89 -22.54
C ALA A 204 -11.81 3.36 -22.43
N PRO A 205 -12.31 2.56 -23.38
CA PRO A 205 -12.17 1.10 -23.37
C PRO A 205 -10.73 0.64 -23.60
#